data_AF-A0A7S2MWM0-F1
#
_entry.id   AF-A0A7S2MWM0-F1
#
_cell.length_a   1.000
_cell.length_b   1.000
_cell.length_c   1.000
_cell.angle_alpha   90.00
_cell.angle_beta   90.00
_cell.angle_gamma   90.00
#
_symmetry.space_group_name_H-M   'P 1'
#
loop_
_entity.id
_entity.type
_entity.pdbx_description
1 polymer ?
#
loop_
_entity_poly.entity_id
_entity_poly.type
_entity_poly.pdbx_seq_one_letter_code
_entity_poly.pdbx_strand_id
1 'polypeptide(L)'
;MGVGSSLFGMGGAQKRPRPPDRAEIGRAAWRYVHTLAANYPEQPSLGEQEDALYWLRSFVRLYPCGLCSREFVDVCSDLPPRLGSRKDYTLWWCEAHNRVRDDLSQPLCRCDLTELLAVGQTGGSMPMASPAAAVVPQAVGGATTTSGPSEANKCAACSQST
;
A
#
# COMPACT_ATOMS: atom_id res chain seq x y z
N MET A 1 21.63 20.19 -55.19
CA MET A 1 22.64 19.93 -54.15
C MET A 1 21.98 20.20 -52.80
N GLY A 2 21.70 19.13 -52.05
CA GLY A 2 21.07 19.22 -50.73
C GLY A 2 22.11 19.22 -49.62
N VAL A 3 21.76 19.87 -48.52
CA VAL A 3 22.00 19.52 -47.11
C VAL A 3 20.99 20.42 -46.36
N GLY A 4 20.06 19.94 -45.55
CA GLY A 4 20.17 18.86 -44.57
C GLY A 4 19.97 19.51 -43.20
N SER A 5 18.73 19.54 -42.74
CA SER A 5 18.31 19.99 -41.41
C SER A 5 19.24 19.45 -40.33
N SER A 6 19.72 20.34 -39.45
CA SER A 6 20.26 19.92 -38.15
C SER A 6 19.42 20.54 -37.05
N LEU A 7 18.35 19.83 -36.70
CA LEU A 7 17.64 20.00 -35.45
C LEU A 7 18.57 19.48 -34.34
N PHE A 8 19.34 20.36 -33.72
CA PHE A 8 19.94 20.06 -32.42
C PHE A 8 18.82 20.02 -31.38
N GLY A 9 18.26 18.83 -31.20
CA GLY A 9 17.35 18.54 -30.09
C GLY A 9 18.09 18.74 -28.77
N MET A 10 17.55 19.62 -27.93
CA MET A 10 18.03 19.86 -26.57
C MET A 10 18.09 18.54 -25.80
N GLY A 11 19.31 18.09 -25.49
CA GLY A 11 19.56 16.96 -24.62
C GLY A 11 18.97 17.24 -23.23
N GLY A 12 17.83 16.61 -22.93
CA GLY A 12 17.26 16.60 -21.60
C GLY A 12 18.26 16.01 -20.62
N ALA A 13 18.62 16.76 -19.58
CA ALA A 13 19.53 16.32 -18.54
C ALA A 13 19.00 15.03 -17.90
N GLN A 14 19.67 13.91 -18.15
CA GLN A 14 19.35 12.63 -17.52
C GLN A 14 19.64 12.74 -16.02
N LYS A 15 18.61 12.60 -15.18
CA LYS A 15 18.78 12.54 -13.72
C LYS A 15 19.59 11.30 -13.38
N ARG A 16 20.65 11.46 -12.57
CA ARG A 16 21.46 10.33 -12.10
C ARG A 16 20.58 9.35 -11.30
N PRO A 17 20.75 8.03 -11.47
CA PRO A 17 20.00 7.06 -10.68
C PRO A 17 20.31 7.23 -9.19
N ARG A 18 19.26 7.24 -8.36
CA ARG A 18 19.36 7.28 -6.89
C ARG A 18 18.50 6.18 -6.26
N PRO A 19 18.83 5.70 -5.06
CA PRO A 19 17.90 4.89 -4.27
C PRO A 19 16.57 5.63 -4.05
N PRO A 20 15.45 4.89 -3.95
CA PRO A 20 14.15 5.50 -3.69
C PRO A 20 14.10 6.13 -2.30
N ASP A 21 13.33 7.20 -2.18
CA ASP A 21 12.95 7.76 -0.88
C ASP A 21 11.84 6.91 -0.22
N ARG A 22 11.45 7.26 1.01
CA ARG A 22 10.42 6.54 1.79
C ARG A 22 9.10 6.40 1.03
N ALA A 23 8.68 7.43 0.30
CA ALA A 23 7.41 7.41 -0.41
C ALA A 23 7.50 6.57 -1.69
N GLU A 24 8.60 6.70 -2.43
CA GLU A 24 8.87 5.89 -3.62
C GLU A 24 8.96 4.39 -3.30
N ILE A 25 9.72 4.00 -2.25
CA ILE A 25 9.81 2.59 -1.84
C ILE A 25 8.50 2.07 -1.26
N GLY A 26 7.73 2.93 -0.57
CA GLY A 26 6.38 2.64 -0.09
C GLY A 26 5.45 2.25 -1.24
N ARG A 27 5.35 3.12 -2.26
CA ARG A 27 4.51 2.85 -3.44
C ARG A 27 4.95 1.59 -4.18
N ALA A 28 6.26 1.39 -4.37
CA ALA A 28 6.79 0.21 -5.03
C ALA A 28 6.45 -1.08 -4.26
N ALA A 29 6.61 -1.05 -2.94
CA ALA A 29 6.27 -2.17 -2.07
C ALA A 29 4.78 -2.50 -2.10
N TRP A 30 3.90 -1.49 -2.04
CA TRP A 30 2.45 -1.71 -2.15
C TRP A 30 2.06 -2.35 -3.48
N ARG A 31 2.63 -1.90 -4.60
CA ARG A 31 2.41 -2.53 -5.90
C ARG A 31 2.85 -3.99 -5.89
N TYR A 32 4.03 -4.28 -5.35
CA TYR A 32 4.55 -5.64 -5.24
C TYR A 32 3.60 -6.55 -4.44
N VAL A 33 3.19 -6.14 -3.24
CA VAL A 33 2.38 -7.02 -2.38
C VAL A 33 0.95 -7.21 -2.90
N HIS A 34 0.34 -6.20 -3.52
CA HIS A 34 -0.97 -6.34 -4.15
C HIS A 34 -0.92 -7.26 -5.37
N THR A 35 0.14 -7.18 -6.18
CA THR A 35 0.37 -8.13 -7.27
C THR A 35 0.62 -9.55 -6.74
N LEU A 36 1.43 -9.71 -5.67
CA LEU A 36 1.65 -11.00 -5.04
C LEU A 36 0.34 -11.62 -4.56
N ALA A 37 -0.49 -10.85 -3.85
CA ALA A 37 -1.76 -11.31 -3.30
C ALA A 37 -2.77 -11.71 -4.39
N ALA A 38 -2.88 -10.89 -5.45
CA ALA A 38 -3.78 -11.16 -6.56
C ALA A 38 -3.39 -12.39 -7.40
N ASN A 39 -2.14 -12.85 -7.29
CA ASN A 39 -1.63 -14.05 -7.95
C ASN A 39 -1.43 -15.24 -6.99
N TYR A 40 -1.79 -15.10 -5.71
CA TYR A 40 -1.72 -16.19 -4.74
C TYR A 40 -2.64 -17.38 -5.14
N PRO A 41 -2.37 -18.63 -4.73
CA PRO A 41 -3.24 -19.75 -5.10
C PRO A 41 -4.66 -19.59 -4.54
N GLU A 42 -5.67 -20.03 -5.30
CA GLU A 42 -7.05 -20.07 -4.81
C GLU A 42 -7.21 -21.07 -3.65
N GLN A 43 -6.48 -22.19 -3.72
CA GLN A 43 -6.45 -23.24 -2.70
C GLN A 43 -4.98 -23.55 -2.36
N PRO A 44 -4.34 -22.73 -1.51
CA PRO A 44 -2.93 -22.92 -1.14
C PRO A 44 -2.77 -24.14 -0.23
N SER A 45 -1.75 -24.95 -0.54
CA SER A 45 -1.27 -26.00 0.35
C SER A 45 -0.74 -25.44 1.67
N LEU A 46 -0.59 -26.28 2.69
CA LEU A 46 -0.01 -25.86 3.98
C LEU A 46 1.40 -25.28 3.81
N GLY A 47 2.21 -25.85 2.90
CA GLY A 47 3.53 -25.33 2.57
C GLY A 47 3.49 -23.93 1.95
N GLU A 48 2.58 -23.68 1.02
CA GLU A 48 2.40 -22.34 0.41
C GLU A 48 1.89 -21.30 1.42
N GLN A 49 1.11 -21.71 2.42
CA GLN A 49 0.69 -20.86 3.53
C GLN A 49 1.87 -20.52 4.45
N GLU A 50 2.68 -21.52 4.80
CA GLU A 50 3.90 -21.31 5.60
C GLU A 50 4.91 -20.41 4.89
N ASP A 51 5.16 -20.65 3.60
CA ASP A 51 6.05 -19.83 2.78
C ASP A 51 5.58 -18.37 2.73
N ALA A 52 4.28 -18.13 2.51
CA ALA A 52 3.72 -16.78 2.51
C ALA A 52 3.90 -16.09 3.88
N LEU A 53 3.71 -16.83 4.98
CA LEU A 53 3.91 -16.30 6.33
C LEU A 53 5.38 -15.97 6.61
N TYR A 54 6.32 -16.85 6.24
CA TYR A 54 7.75 -16.61 6.42
C TYR A 54 8.26 -15.47 5.55
N TRP A 55 7.78 -15.39 4.30
CA TRP A 55 8.08 -14.29 3.42
C TRP A 55 7.55 -12.97 4.01
N LEU A 56 6.30 -12.90 4.48
CA LEU A 56 5.73 -11.70 5.09
C LEU A 56 6.53 -11.23 6.31
N ARG A 57 6.86 -12.16 7.22
CA ARG A 57 7.70 -11.86 8.40
C ARG A 57 9.06 -11.29 7.99
N SER A 58 9.68 -11.88 6.97
CA SER A 58 10.98 -11.42 6.46
C SER A 58 10.87 -10.06 5.79
N PHE A 59 9.84 -9.86 4.97
CA PHE A 59 9.56 -8.61 4.27
C PHE A 59 9.39 -7.46 5.26
N VAL A 60 8.58 -7.64 6.31
CA VAL A 60 8.35 -6.61 7.34
C VAL A 60 9.64 -6.32 8.10
N ARG A 61 10.36 -7.35 8.57
CA ARG A 61 11.58 -7.20 9.36
C ARG A 61 12.72 -6.52 8.58
N LEU A 62 12.81 -6.77 7.28
CA LEU A 62 13.86 -6.25 6.40
C LEU A 62 13.46 -4.96 5.68
N TYR A 63 12.25 -4.44 5.93
CA TYR A 63 11.77 -3.24 5.27
C TYR A 63 12.67 -2.02 5.61
N PRO A 64 13.17 -1.27 4.61
CA PRO A 64 14.26 -0.30 4.82
C PRO A 64 13.89 0.91 5.69
N CYS A 65 12.59 1.20 5.82
CA CYS A 65 12.09 2.19 6.77
C CYS A 65 11.88 1.55 8.14
N GLY A 66 12.80 1.75 9.08
CA GLY A 66 12.73 1.13 10.41
C GLY A 66 11.50 1.51 11.24
N LEU A 67 10.98 2.73 11.11
CA LEU A 67 9.71 3.12 11.73
C LEU A 67 8.54 2.34 11.12
N CYS A 68 8.45 2.32 9.79
CA CYS A 68 7.40 1.62 9.06
C CYS A 68 7.41 0.12 9.37
N SER A 69 8.59 -0.49 9.46
CA SER A 69 8.77 -1.90 9.82
C SER A 69 8.17 -2.19 11.20
N ARG A 70 8.52 -1.40 12.21
CA ARG A 70 8.01 -1.56 13.58
C ARG A 70 6.50 -1.37 13.67
N GLU A 71 5.98 -0.29 13.10
CA GLU A 71 4.53 0.00 13.12
C GLU A 71 3.74 -1.08 12.37
N PHE A 72 4.28 -1.65 11.29
CA PHE A 72 3.59 -2.70 10.56
C PHE A 72 3.58 -4.06 11.30
N VAL A 73 4.48 -4.28 12.27
CA VAL A 73 4.39 -5.44 13.18
C VAL A 73 3.13 -5.32 14.06
N ASP A 74 2.80 -4.11 14.51
CA ASP A 74 1.58 -3.88 15.29
C ASP A 74 0.33 -4.11 14.41
N VAL A 75 0.36 -3.65 13.15
CA VAL A 75 -0.69 -3.95 12.16
C VAL A 75 -0.89 -5.47 12.00
N CYS A 76 0.20 -6.24 11.84
CA CYS A 76 0.11 -7.70 11.72
C CYS A 76 -0.36 -8.39 13.01
N SER A 77 -0.19 -7.76 14.17
CA SER A 77 -0.63 -8.30 15.45
C SER A 77 -2.13 -8.08 15.66
N ASP A 78 -2.62 -6.87 15.34
CA ASP A 78 -4.04 -6.52 15.43
C ASP A 78 -4.88 -7.14 14.30
N LEU A 79 -4.26 -7.30 13.13
CA LEU A 79 -4.87 -7.87 11.92
C LEU A 79 -3.99 -9.03 11.41
N PRO A 80 -4.13 -10.24 11.98
CA PRO A 80 -3.35 -11.40 11.54
C PRO A 80 -3.53 -11.73 10.05
N PRO A 81 -2.47 -12.11 9.32
CA PRO A 81 -2.53 -12.43 7.91
C PRO A 81 -3.45 -13.61 7.62
N ARG A 82 -4.34 -13.43 6.64
CA ARG A 82 -5.25 -14.48 6.17
C ARG A 82 -4.69 -15.11 4.91
N LEU A 83 -4.25 -16.36 5.03
CA LEU A 83 -3.51 -17.07 3.98
C LEU A 83 -4.31 -18.26 3.40
N GLY A 84 -5.58 -18.43 3.77
CA GLY A 84 -6.38 -19.60 3.38
C GLY A 84 -6.82 -19.62 1.91
N SER A 85 -6.77 -18.49 1.22
CA SER A 85 -7.13 -18.35 -0.19
C SER A 85 -6.59 -17.07 -0.80
N ARG A 86 -6.55 -16.99 -2.13
CA ARG A 86 -6.25 -15.75 -2.87
C ARG A 86 -7.12 -14.59 -2.43
N LYS A 87 -8.43 -14.84 -2.31
CA LYS A 87 -9.42 -13.86 -1.85
C LYS A 87 -9.05 -13.31 -0.47
N ASP A 88 -8.81 -14.18 0.50
CA ASP A 88 -8.57 -13.77 1.86
C ASP A 88 -7.27 -12.97 1.99
N TYR A 89 -6.24 -13.39 1.25
CA TYR A 89 -4.95 -12.73 1.26
C TYR A 89 -4.98 -11.36 0.57
N THR A 90 -5.69 -11.27 -0.56
CA THR A 90 -5.90 -10.01 -1.29
C THR A 90 -6.68 -9.00 -0.45
N LEU A 91 -7.77 -9.42 0.21
CA LEU A 91 -8.54 -8.55 1.10
C LEU A 91 -7.73 -8.13 2.32
N TRP A 92 -6.97 -9.06 2.91
CA TRP A 92 -6.11 -8.75 4.05
C TRP A 92 -5.09 -7.67 3.72
N TRP A 93 -4.43 -7.75 2.56
CA TRP A 93 -3.47 -6.72 2.13
C TRP A 93 -4.13 -5.35 1.94
N CYS A 94 -5.36 -5.30 1.42
CA CYS A 94 -6.09 -4.05 1.30
C CYS A 94 -6.44 -3.45 2.67
N GLU A 95 -6.91 -4.27 3.61
CA GLU A 95 -7.22 -3.85 4.99
C GLU A 95 -5.96 -3.37 5.73
N ALA A 96 -4.85 -4.10 5.64
CA ALA A 96 -3.57 -3.70 6.22
C ALA A 96 -3.05 -2.39 5.61
N HIS A 97 -3.20 -2.20 4.29
CA HIS A 97 -2.86 -0.93 3.64
C HIS A 97 -3.75 0.22 4.14
N ASN A 98 -5.04 -0.02 4.34
CA ASN A 98 -5.94 0.97 4.92
C ASN A 98 -5.56 1.36 6.36
N ARG A 99 -5.06 0.43 7.19
CA ARG A 99 -4.55 0.76 8.52
C ARG A 99 -3.40 1.77 8.46
N VAL A 100 -2.43 1.54 7.56
CA VAL A 100 -1.32 2.47 7.32
C VAL A 100 -1.81 3.81 6.76
N ARG A 101 -2.83 3.80 5.89
CA ARG A 101 -3.42 5.03 5.35
C ARG A 101 -4.10 5.86 6.44
N ASP A 102 -4.81 5.22 7.36
CA ASP A 102 -5.46 5.87 8.50
C ASP A 102 -4.43 6.50 9.45
N ASP A 103 -3.34 5.79 9.78
CA ASP A 103 -2.23 6.31 10.58
C ASP A 103 -1.60 7.56 9.94
N LEU A 104 -1.57 7.62 8.61
CA LEU A 104 -1.11 8.75 7.82
C LEU A 104 -2.20 9.81 7.55
N SER A 105 -3.39 9.66 8.14
CA SER A 105 -4.56 10.53 7.94
C SER A 105 -4.94 10.70 6.47
N GLN A 106 -4.76 9.64 5.69
CA GLN A 106 -5.22 9.56 4.31
C GLN A 106 -6.64 9.01 4.26
N PRO A 107 -7.39 9.22 3.16
CA PRO A 107 -8.70 8.58 2.97
C PRO A 107 -8.59 7.06 3.12
N LEU A 108 -9.70 6.33 3.20
CA LEU A 108 -9.68 4.86 3.08
C LEU A 108 -9.92 4.44 1.63
N CYS A 109 -9.50 3.23 1.26
CA CYS A 109 -9.77 2.64 -0.05
C CYS A 109 -10.77 1.50 0.15
N ARG A 110 -11.80 1.43 -0.69
CA ARG A 110 -12.74 0.32 -0.64
C ARG A 110 -12.02 -0.96 -1.08
N CYS A 111 -12.09 -2.00 -0.25
CA CYS A 111 -11.53 -3.31 -0.59
C CYS A 111 -12.51 -4.11 -1.46
N ASP A 112 -12.69 -3.69 -2.71
CA ASP A 112 -13.49 -4.45 -3.68
C ASP A 112 -12.64 -5.55 -4.32
N LEU A 113 -13.00 -6.82 -4.06
CA LEU A 113 -12.21 -7.97 -4.51
C LEU A 113 -12.04 -8.00 -6.04
N THR A 114 -13.08 -7.66 -6.79
CA THR A 114 -13.06 -7.73 -8.26
C THR A 114 -12.04 -6.74 -8.81
N GLU A 115 -12.07 -5.51 -8.30
CA GLU A 115 -11.13 -4.45 -8.67
C GLU A 115 -9.69 -4.79 -8.26
N LEU A 116 -9.50 -5.27 -7.02
CA LEU A 116 -8.19 -5.65 -6.49
C LEU A 116 -7.52 -6.74 -7.33
N LEU A 117 -8.27 -7.79 -7.70
CA LEU A 117 -7.75 -8.86 -8.54
C LEU A 117 -7.43 -8.37 -9.95
N ALA A 118 -8.34 -7.61 -10.57
CA ALA A 118 -8.14 -7.10 -11.92
C ALA A 118 -6.88 -6.24 -12.01
N VAL A 119 -6.68 -5.32 -11.06
CA VAL A 119 -5.52 -4.43 -11.05
C VAL A 119 -4.24 -5.19 -10.75
N GLY A 120 -4.25 -6.06 -9.74
CA GLY A 120 -3.06 -6.83 -9.33
C GLY A 120 -2.54 -7.80 -10.39
N GLN A 121 -3.42 -8.33 -11.27
CA GLN A 121 -3.06 -9.27 -12.33
C GLN A 121 -2.69 -8.59 -13.65
N THR A 122 -3.27 -7.44 -13.96
CA THR A 122 -3.07 -6.78 -15.27
C THR A 122 -2.08 -5.61 -15.24
N GLY A 123 -1.61 -5.21 -14.05
CA GLY A 123 -0.72 -4.06 -13.89
C GLY A 123 -1.43 -2.72 -14.08
N GLY A 124 -2.75 -2.69 -13.83
CA GLY A 124 -3.56 -1.48 -13.92
C GLY A 124 -3.25 -0.44 -12.83
N SER A 125 -3.85 0.74 -12.95
CA SER A 125 -3.90 1.70 -11.85
C SER A 125 -5.06 1.34 -10.93
N MET A 126 -4.81 1.27 -9.62
CA MET A 126 -5.87 1.11 -8.63
C MET A 126 -6.89 2.25 -8.79
N PRO A 127 -8.20 1.97 -8.74
CA PRO A 127 -9.19 3.04 -8.75
C PRO A 127 -8.89 3.97 -7.58
N MET A 128 -8.93 5.27 -7.86
CA MET A 128 -8.75 6.31 -6.85
C MET A 128 -9.68 6.02 -5.67
N ALA A 129 -9.20 6.30 -4.45
CA ALA A 129 -9.97 6.16 -3.23
C ALA A 129 -11.41 6.62 -3.46
N SER A 130 -12.33 5.66 -3.58
CA SER A 130 -13.75 5.96 -3.54
C SER A 130 -13.99 6.49 -2.13
N PRO A 131 -14.74 7.61 -1.94
CA PRO A 131 -15.18 7.95 -0.60
C PRO A 131 -15.87 6.69 -0.08
N ALA A 132 -15.31 6.09 0.98
CA ALA A 132 -15.97 5.00 1.67
C ALA A 132 -17.40 5.49 1.88
N ALA A 133 -18.36 4.88 1.18
CA ALA A 133 -19.76 5.21 1.39
C ALA A 133 -19.94 5.12 2.88
N ALA A 134 -20.22 6.28 3.51
CA ALA A 134 -20.16 6.44 4.94
C ALA A 134 -20.85 5.24 5.58
N VAL A 135 -20.07 4.36 6.22
CA VAL A 135 -20.66 3.38 7.11
C VAL A 135 -21.19 4.24 8.23
N VAL A 136 -22.49 4.55 8.16
CA VAL A 136 -23.21 5.31 9.17
C VAL A 136 -22.97 4.57 10.49
N PRO A 137 -22.28 5.17 11.47
CA PRO A 137 -22.25 4.58 12.79
C PRO A 137 -23.69 4.61 13.30
N GLN A 138 -24.24 3.45 13.65
CA GLN A 138 -25.45 3.41 14.47
C GLN A 138 -25.15 4.23 15.72
N ALA A 139 -25.92 5.30 15.89
CA ALA A 139 -25.83 6.17 17.03
C ALA A 139 -26.12 5.38 18.31
N VAL A 140 -25.12 5.24 19.17
CA VAL A 140 -25.30 5.05 20.59
C VAL A 140 -24.59 6.21 21.28
N GLY A 141 -25.39 7.05 21.92
CA GLY A 141 -24.99 8.35 22.44
C GLY A 141 -24.07 8.27 23.67
N GLY A 142 -23.40 9.39 23.92
CA GLY A 142 -22.67 9.65 25.16
C GLY A 142 -21.57 10.68 24.98
N ALA A 143 -21.82 11.89 25.48
CA ALA A 143 -20.90 13.04 25.43
C ALA A 143 -19.66 12.87 26.34
N THR A 144 -18.56 13.55 26.02
CA THR A 144 -17.89 14.64 26.80
C THR A 144 -16.41 14.79 26.40
N THR A 145 -15.83 15.94 26.73
CA THR A 145 -14.83 16.76 26.06
C THR A 145 -13.35 16.60 26.48
N THR A 146 -12.47 16.96 25.53
CA THR A 146 -11.16 17.69 25.62
C THR A 146 -9.96 17.11 26.38
N SER A 147 -8.83 16.92 25.68
CA SER A 147 -7.61 17.79 25.70
C SER A 147 -6.39 17.10 25.02
N GLY A 148 -5.65 17.81 24.15
CA GLY A 148 -4.40 17.35 23.47
C GLY A 148 -3.16 17.38 24.40
N PRO A 149 -1.88 17.19 23.96
CA PRO A 149 -1.25 17.51 22.65
C PRO A 149 -0.44 16.28 22.08
N SER A 150 0.33 16.26 20.97
CA SER A 150 1.05 17.28 20.19
C SER A 150 1.16 16.91 18.69
N GLU A 151 1.11 17.94 17.87
CA GLU A 151 0.98 17.93 16.41
C GLU A 151 2.34 18.14 15.73
N ALA A 152 3.37 17.36 16.13
CA ALA A 152 4.76 17.66 15.74
C ALA A 152 5.47 16.59 14.88
N ASN A 153 4.82 15.49 14.49
CA ASN A 153 5.49 14.42 13.72
C ASN A 153 4.74 13.90 12.47
N LYS A 154 3.70 14.60 12.00
CA LYS A 154 3.03 14.20 10.75
C LYS A 154 3.81 14.73 9.54
N CYS A 155 4.71 13.90 9.04
CA CYS A 155 5.50 14.20 7.84
C CYS A 155 4.59 14.22 6.60
N ALA A 156 4.33 15.42 6.07
CA ALA A 156 3.42 15.75 4.98
C ALA A 156 3.80 15.20 3.58
N ALA A 157 4.78 14.30 3.49
CA ALA A 157 5.35 13.85 2.21
C ALA A 157 4.72 12.55 1.65
N CYS A 158 3.80 11.91 2.38
CA CYS A 158 3.20 10.65 1.94
C CYS A 158 1.88 10.82 1.17
N SER A 159 1.38 12.06 1.02
CA SER A 159 0.05 12.42 0.50
C SER A 159 -0.05 12.48 -1.03
N GLN A 160 1.04 12.27 -1.77
CA GLN A 160 1.03 12.39 -3.22
C GLN A 160 1.03 11.01 -3.88
N SER A 161 -0.21 10.56 -4.10
CA SER A 161 -0.65 9.34 -4.75
C SER A 161 -0.39 9.41 -6.26
N THR A 162 0.42 8.49 -6.79
CA THR A 162 0.27 7.81 -8.10
C THR A 162 1.22 6.61 -8.16
#